data_AF-W9HB99-F1
#
_entry.id   AF-W9HB99-F1
#
_cell.length_a   1.000
_cell.length_b   1.000
_cell.length_c   1.000
_cell.angle_alpha   90.00
_cell.angle_beta   90.00
_cell.angle_gamma   90.00
#
_symmetry.space_group_name_H-M   'P 1'
#
loop_
_entity.id
_entity.type
_entity.pdbx_description
1 polymer ?
#
loop_
_entity_poly.entity_id
_entity_poly.type
_entity_poly.pdbx_seq_one_letter_code
_entity_poly.pdbx_strand_id
1 'polypeptide(L)'
;MQLTAILTNGWTQIALEMSSLEDWIILEKIKSFLEKLKMTTKALESSFATLDNVLLVMDFVLAQFEAGKEAAIDDPVMAPMHNSGWTKLDKYYRLTEESPAYVAAIVLHPSHKWHYIQENWKKEWAESSKKLIETLWNEYKPVESPLPLCEVPSTTTNEFLNWRNKHLQPSLAMDEYEPYCNSERVYGFTSALAWWLEETQQKTYPSLSKMAVDILSIPAMSAEPERLFSGAKITITDRRNRLGSDIIEALECLKSWYGIRDFQGDEICAEAV
;
A
#
# COMPACT_ATOMS: atom_id res chain seq x y z
N MET A 1 28.56 -60.96 -10.96
CA MET A 1 28.39 -59.85 -11.92
C MET A 1 26.90 -59.67 -12.27
N GLN A 2 26.02 -59.53 -11.27
CA GLN A 2 24.58 -59.27 -11.49
C GLN A 2 23.93 -58.34 -10.45
N LEU A 3 24.66 -57.89 -9.41
CA LEU A 3 24.10 -57.01 -8.37
C LEU A 3 24.39 -55.52 -8.60
N THR A 4 25.28 -55.17 -9.53
CA THR A 4 25.60 -53.77 -9.87
C THR A 4 24.70 -53.18 -10.96
N ALA A 5 23.91 -53.99 -11.68
CA ALA A 5 23.01 -53.50 -12.73
C ALA A 5 21.60 -53.11 -12.22
N ILE A 6 21.19 -53.61 -11.06
CA ILE A 6 19.85 -53.35 -10.50
C ILE A 6 19.83 -52.02 -9.73
N LEU A 7 20.96 -51.61 -9.14
CA LEU A 7 21.06 -50.38 -8.37
C LEU A 7 21.32 -49.13 -9.23
N THR A 8 21.79 -49.24 -10.48
CA THR A 8 21.91 -48.07 -11.37
C THR A 8 20.60 -47.74 -12.08
N ASN A 9 19.80 -48.76 -12.41
CA ASN A 9 18.58 -48.57 -13.18
C ASN A 9 17.42 -48.02 -12.35
N GLY A 10 17.35 -48.33 -11.05
CA GLY A 10 16.30 -47.85 -10.16
C GLY A 10 16.36 -46.33 -9.90
N TRP A 11 17.56 -45.75 -9.79
CA TRP A 11 17.70 -44.31 -9.57
C TRP A 11 17.48 -43.49 -10.84
N THR A 12 17.84 -44.01 -12.01
CA THR A 12 17.46 -43.39 -13.29
C THR A 12 15.96 -43.49 -13.55
N GLN A 13 15.30 -44.57 -13.11
CA GLN A 13 13.87 -44.75 -13.27
C GLN A 13 13.07 -43.86 -12.30
N ILE A 14 13.54 -43.67 -11.06
CA ILE A 14 12.98 -42.69 -10.11
C ILE A 14 13.22 -41.25 -10.57
N ALA A 15 14.36 -40.93 -11.16
CA ALA A 15 14.64 -39.60 -11.73
C ALA A 15 13.83 -39.32 -13.02
N LEU A 16 13.52 -40.35 -13.81
CA LEU A 16 12.62 -40.28 -14.97
C LEU A 16 11.13 -40.24 -14.56
N GLU A 17 10.76 -40.83 -13.41
CA GLU A 17 9.43 -40.73 -12.80
C GLU A 17 9.22 -39.42 -12.01
N MET A 18 10.28 -38.71 -11.62
CA MET A 18 10.19 -37.51 -10.77
C MET A 18 9.84 -36.20 -11.48
N SER A 19 9.81 -36.17 -12.80
CA SER A 19 9.26 -35.04 -13.56
C SER A 19 9.15 -35.42 -15.02
N SER A 20 7.94 -35.58 -15.53
CA SER A 20 7.74 -35.63 -16.97
C SER A 20 8.17 -34.28 -17.58
N LEU A 21 8.60 -34.26 -18.85
CA LEU A 21 8.88 -33.00 -19.57
C LEU A 21 7.68 -32.04 -19.52
N GLU A 22 6.47 -32.60 -19.44
CA GLU A 22 5.21 -31.89 -19.31
C GLU A 22 5.08 -31.14 -17.97
N ASP A 23 5.52 -31.75 -16.87
CA ASP A 23 5.53 -31.09 -15.55
C ASP A 23 6.44 -29.85 -15.54
N TRP A 24 7.61 -29.92 -16.19
CA TRP A 24 8.50 -28.77 -16.32
C TRP A 24 7.90 -27.64 -17.15
N ILE A 25 7.17 -27.98 -18.21
CA ILE A 25 6.45 -26.98 -19.03
C ILE A 25 5.38 -26.28 -18.20
N ILE A 26 4.61 -27.04 -17.40
CA ILE A 26 3.60 -26.49 -16.49
C ILE A 26 4.27 -25.59 -15.44
N LEU A 27 5.36 -26.04 -14.83
CA LEU A 27 6.11 -25.25 -13.84
C LEU A 27 6.65 -23.94 -14.43
N GLU A 28 7.15 -23.93 -15.66
CA GLU A 28 7.62 -22.71 -16.31
C GLU A 28 6.47 -21.72 -16.54
N LYS A 29 5.29 -22.21 -16.96
CA LYS A 29 4.08 -21.38 -17.09
C LYS A 29 3.64 -20.78 -15.76
N ILE A 30 3.62 -21.60 -14.70
CA ILE A 30 3.29 -21.15 -13.34
C ILE A 30 4.29 -20.11 -12.87
N LYS A 31 5.59 -20.38 -13.01
CA LYS A 31 6.67 -19.46 -12.62
C LYS A 31 6.54 -18.12 -13.35
N SER A 32 6.34 -18.14 -14.66
CA SER A 32 6.15 -16.94 -15.47
C SER A 32 4.96 -16.10 -14.98
N PHE A 33 3.86 -16.74 -14.58
CA PHE A 33 2.72 -16.04 -13.99
C PHE A 33 3.05 -15.49 -12.59
N LEU A 34 3.68 -16.29 -11.73
CA LEU A 34 4.07 -15.91 -10.37
C LEU A 34 5.09 -14.76 -10.35
N GLU A 35 5.91 -14.60 -11.39
CA GLU A 35 6.82 -13.47 -11.51
C GLU A 35 6.07 -12.13 -11.52
N LYS A 36 4.90 -12.07 -12.16
CA LYS A 36 4.03 -10.88 -12.15
C LYS A 36 3.54 -10.56 -10.74
N LEU A 37 3.11 -11.58 -9.99
CA LEU A 37 2.69 -11.44 -8.60
C LEU A 37 3.86 -11.00 -7.71
N LYS A 38 5.03 -11.58 -7.92
CA LYS A 38 6.26 -11.21 -7.21
C LYS A 38 6.62 -9.74 -7.43
N MET A 39 6.49 -9.24 -8.67
CA MET A 39 6.73 -7.82 -8.97
C MET A 39 5.77 -6.92 -8.20
N THR A 40 4.47 -7.26 -8.19
CA THR A 40 3.48 -6.47 -7.44
C THR A 40 3.69 -6.51 -5.93
N THR A 41 4.00 -7.67 -5.37
CA THR A 41 4.29 -7.80 -3.94
C THR A 41 5.51 -6.98 -3.56
N LYS A 42 6.60 -7.05 -4.35
CA LYS A 42 7.79 -6.23 -4.10
C LYS A 42 7.52 -4.73 -4.17
N ALA A 43 6.61 -4.28 -5.03
CA ALA A 43 6.22 -2.88 -5.10
C ALA A 43 5.50 -2.43 -3.80
N LEU A 44 4.56 -3.24 -3.29
CA LEU A 44 3.82 -2.93 -2.05
C LEU A 44 4.64 -3.13 -0.77
N GLU A 45 5.68 -3.95 -0.83
CA GLU A 45 6.56 -4.22 0.31
C GLU A 45 7.48 -3.03 0.65
N SER A 46 7.59 -2.06 -0.25
CA SER A 46 8.41 -0.86 -0.02
C SER A 46 7.97 -0.10 1.23
N SER A 47 8.91 0.48 1.96
CA SER A 47 8.65 1.36 3.12
C SER A 47 7.84 2.61 2.79
N PHE A 48 7.70 2.91 1.49
CA PHE A 48 6.98 4.08 0.99
C PHE A 48 5.63 3.70 0.35
N ALA A 49 5.29 2.41 0.27
CA ALA A 49 4.03 1.97 -0.29
C ALA A 49 2.93 2.12 0.75
N THR A 50 1.97 2.97 0.46
CA THR A 50 0.85 3.26 1.35
C THR A 50 -0.46 2.77 0.73
N LEU A 51 -1.56 2.96 1.45
CA LEU A 51 -2.86 2.37 1.11
C LEU A 51 -3.37 2.74 -0.30
N ASP A 52 -2.92 3.87 -0.85
CA ASP A 52 -3.22 4.34 -2.21
C ASP A 52 -2.76 3.38 -3.32
N ASN A 53 -1.77 2.53 -3.05
CA ASN A 53 -1.27 1.55 -4.01
C ASN A 53 -2.08 0.24 -4.02
N VAL A 54 -2.87 -0.03 -2.98
CA VAL A 54 -3.51 -1.36 -2.79
C VAL A 54 -4.55 -1.63 -3.86
N LEU A 55 -5.50 -0.71 -4.08
CA LEU A 55 -6.55 -0.90 -5.10
C LEU A 55 -5.95 -0.98 -6.51
N LEU A 56 -4.97 -0.13 -6.82
CA LEU A 56 -4.25 -0.15 -8.11
C LEU A 56 -3.61 -1.51 -8.39
N VAL A 57 -2.97 -2.10 -7.39
CA VAL A 57 -2.34 -3.41 -7.54
C VAL A 57 -3.36 -4.54 -7.60
N MET A 58 -4.44 -4.48 -6.81
CA MET A 58 -5.51 -5.47 -6.92
C MET A 58 -6.14 -5.45 -8.32
N ASP A 59 -6.41 -4.26 -8.88
CA ASP A 59 -6.91 -4.08 -10.25
C ASP A 59 -5.94 -4.65 -11.28
N PHE A 60 -4.64 -4.35 -11.15
CA PHE A 60 -3.62 -4.91 -12.04
C PHE A 60 -3.56 -6.43 -11.97
N VAL A 61 -3.57 -7.02 -10.77
CA VAL A 61 -3.46 -8.47 -10.62
C VAL A 61 -4.74 -9.16 -11.14
N LEU A 62 -5.93 -8.59 -10.92
CA LEU A 62 -7.18 -9.08 -11.51
C LEU A 62 -7.08 -9.09 -13.04
N ALA A 63 -6.60 -8.00 -13.65
CA ALA A 63 -6.38 -7.92 -15.09
C ALA A 63 -5.37 -8.98 -15.59
N GLN A 64 -4.31 -9.28 -14.83
CA GLN A 64 -3.38 -10.37 -15.18
C GLN A 64 -4.05 -11.75 -15.15
N PHE A 65 -4.92 -12.00 -14.17
CA PHE A 65 -5.69 -13.23 -14.12
C PHE A 65 -6.70 -13.33 -15.26
N GLU A 66 -7.37 -12.25 -15.62
CA GLU A 66 -8.31 -12.21 -16.75
C GLU A 66 -7.61 -12.48 -18.08
N ALA A 67 -6.51 -11.78 -18.35
CA ALA A 67 -5.67 -12.05 -19.53
C ALA A 67 -5.14 -13.50 -19.53
N GLY A 68 -4.78 -14.04 -18.35
CA GLY A 68 -4.38 -15.43 -18.20
C GLY A 68 -5.49 -16.42 -18.54
N LYS A 69 -6.73 -16.15 -18.12
CA LYS A 69 -7.91 -16.98 -18.47
C LYS A 69 -8.16 -17.01 -19.97
N GLU A 70 -8.06 -15.86 -20.63
CA GLU A 70 -8.25 -15.76 -22.09
C GLU A 70 -7.14 -16.49 -22.85
N ALA A 71 -5.89 -16.28 -22.46
CA ALA A 71 -4.74 -16.91 -23.12
C ALA A 71 -4.66 -18.43 -22.92
N ALA A 72 -5.17 -18.92 -21.79
CA ALA A 72 -5.10 -20.32 -21.40
C ALA A 72 -6.44 -21.07 -21.56
N ILE A 73 -7.39 -20.55 -22.34
CA ILE A 73 -8.77 -21.09 -22.39
C ILE A 73 -8.83 -22.59 -22.73
N ASP A 74 -7.93 -23.06 -23.59
CA ASP A 74 -7.82 -24.47 -24.01
C ASP A 74 -6.80 -25.29 -23.19
N ASP A 75 -6.12 -24.66 -22.21
CA ASP A 75 -5.15 -25.33 -21.35
C ASP A 75 -5.86 -25.92 -20.11
N PRO A 76 -5.94 -27.27 -19.99
CA PRO A 76 -6.72 -27.92 -18.94
C PRO A 76 -6.14 -27.72 -17.53
N VAL A 77 -4.89 -27.23 -17.41
CA VAL A 77 -4.22 -27.02 -16.13
C VAL A 77 -4.17 -25.53 -15.78
N MET A 78 -3.77 -24.67 -16.72
CA MET A 78 -3.63 -23.24 -16.46
C MET A 78 -4.98 -22.52 -16.32
N ALA A 79 -6.01 -22.88 -17.12
CA ALA A 79 -7.33 -22.27 -17.02
C ALA A 79 -7.96 -22.37 -15.61
N PRO A 80 -8.05 -23.57 -14.98
CA PRO A 80 -8.61 -23.68 -13.64
C PRO A 80 -7.75 -22.98 -12.58
N MET A 81 -6.42 -22.89 -12.77
CA MET A 81 -5.54 -22.16 -11.86
C MET A 81 -5.80 -20.65 -11.92
N HIS A 82 -5.91 -20.06 -13.11
CA HIS A 82 -6.23 -18.63 -13.25
C HIS A 82 -7.63 -18.32 -12.71
N ASN A 83 -8.61 -19.18 -12.94
CA ASN A 83 -9.95 -19.03 -12.36
C ASN A 83 -9.95 -19.09 -10.83
N SER A 84 -9.22 -20.03 -10.25
CA SER A 84 -9.12 -20.17 -8.79
C SER A 84 -8.42 -18.96 -8.16
N GLY A 85 -7.32 -18.50 -8.77
CA GLY A 85 -6.59 -17.31 -8.33
C GLY A 85 -7.44 -16.03 -8.43
N TRP A 86 -8.13 -15.83 -9.55
CA TRP A 86 -9.06 -14.71 -9.72
C TRP A 86 -10.18 -14.72 -8.67
N THR A 87 -10.83 -15.86 -8.45
CA THR A 87 -11.92 -15.98 -7.45
C THR A 87 -11.42 -15.65 -6.04
N LYS A 88 -10.20 -16.08 -5.71
CA LYS A 88 -9.58 -15.75 -4.44
C LYS A 88 -9.31 -14.25 -4.33
N LEU A 89 -8.84 -13.62 -5.39
CA LEU A 89 -8.53 -12.20 -5.41
C LEU A 89 -9.80 -11.32 -5.36
N ASP A 90 -10.82 -11.65 -6.14
CA ASP A 90 -12.14 -10.99 -6.11
C ASP A 90 -12.75 -11.02 -4.70
N LYS A 91 -12.62 -12.14 -3.98
CA LYS A 91 -13.03 -12.21 -2.57
C LYS A 91 -12.35 -11.14 -1.71
N TYR A 92 -11.03 -10.97 -1.82
CA TYR A 92 -10.31 -9.96 -1.02
C TYR A 92 -10.56 -8.54 -1.51
N TYR A 93 -10.74 -8.35 -2.82
CA TYR A 93 -11.12 -7.08 -3.40
C TYR A 93 -12.41 -6.56 -2.75
N ARG A 94 -13.44 -7.40 -2.65
CA ARG A 94 -14.71 -7.03 -2.00
C ARG A 94 -14.58 -6.68 -0.53
N LEU A 95 -13.62 -7.25 0.20
CA LEU A 95 -13.36 -6.86 1.59
C LEU A 95 -12.82 -5.43 1.71
N THR A 96 -12.25 -4.86 0.65
CA THR A 96 -11.82 -3.46 0.66
C THR A 96 -13.02 -2.50 0.77
N GLU A 97 -14.22 -2.93 0.37
CA GLU A 97 -15.45 -2.13 0.50
C GLU A 97 -15.92 -2.01 1.96
N GLU A 98 -15.45 -2.87 2.87
CA GLU A 98 -15.81 -2.82 4.29
C GLU A 98 -15.20 -1.60 5.01
N SER A 99 -14.19 -0.97 4.42
CA SER A 99 -13.53 0.21 4.99
C SER A 99 -13.43 1.35 3.97
N PRO A 100 -13.86 2.58 4.32
CA PRO A 100 -13.71 3.74 3.43
C PRO A 100 -12.24 4.08 3.16
N ALA A 101 -11.30 3.58 3.97
CA ALA A 101 -9.89 3.96 3.91
C ALA A 101 -9.25 3.68 2.54
N TYR A 102 -9.59 2.55 1.90
CA TYR A 102 -9.02 2.18 0.59
C TYR A 102 -9.43 3.17 -0.50
N VAL A 103 -10.72 3.51 -0.58
CA VAL A 103 -11.21 4.48 -1.57
C VAL A 103 -10.75 5.90 -1.20
N ALA A 104 -10.74 6.23 0.09
CA ALA A 104 -10.25 7.52 0.57
C ALA A 104 -8.77 7.73 0.17
N ALA A 105 -7.92 6.71 0.25
CA ALA A 105 -6.52 6.81 -0.16
C ALA A 105 -6.38 7.18 -1.66
N ILE A 106 -7.19 6.57 -2.53
CA ILE A 106 -7.23 6.92 -3.97
C ILE A 106 -7.75 8.35 -4.17
N VAL A 107 -8.82 8.73 -3.48
CA VAL A 107 -9.45 10.06 -3.63
C VAL A 107 -8.53 11.18 -3.11
N LEU A 108 -7.83 10.93 -2.00
CA LEU A 108 -6.86 11.85 -1.41
C LEU A 108 -5.52 11.87 -2.16
N HIS A 109 -5.30 10.96 -3.11
CA HIS A 109 -4.13 11.02 -3.97
C HIS A 109 -4.28 12.13 -5.04
N PRO A 110 -3.40 13.16 -5.06
CA PRO A 110 -3.60 14.36 -5.90
C PRO A 110 -3.64 14.09 -7.41
N SER A 111 -3.02 12.99 -7.87
CA SER A 111 -3.05 12.58 -9.28
C SER A 111 -4.25 11.69 -9.65
N HIS A 112 -4.90 11.01 -8.69
CA HIS A 112 -5.98 10.07 -8.99
C HIS A 112 -7.34 10.73 -8.75
N LYS A 113 -7.59 11.14 -7.50
CA LYS A 113 -8.88 11.67 -7.06
C LYS A 113 -10.05 10.74 -7.46
N TRP A 114 -11.25 11.31 -7.60
CA TRP A 114 -12.41 10.56 -8.10
C TRP A 114 -12.30 10.12 -9.57
N HIS A 115 -11.37 10.68 -10.35
CA HIS A 115 -11.22 10.33 -11.76
C HIS A 115 -10.89 8.85 -11.93
N TYR A 116 -9.94 8.32 -11.13
CA TYR A 116 -9.57 6.90 -11.20
C TYR A 116 -10.78 5.98 -10.93
N ILE A 117 -11.55 6.26 -9.89
CA ILE A 117 -12.72 5.45 -9.53
C ILE A 117 -13.80 5.55 -10.62
N GLN A 118 -14.04 6.73 -11.17
CA GLN A 118 -15.05 6.93 -12.22
C GLN A 118 -14.67 6.26 -13.56
N GLU A 119 -13.37 6.18 -13.86
CA GLU A 119 -12.84 5.55 -15.08
C GLU A 119 -12.83 4.01 -14.98
N ASN A 120 -12.56 3.46 -13.80
CA ASN A 120 -12.32 2.02 -13.62
C ASN A 120 -13.49 1.26 -12.98
N TRP A 121 -14.35 1.93 -12.20
CA TRP A 121 -15.42 1.27 -11.46
C TRP A 121 -16.79 1.49 -12.08
N LYS A 122 -17.73 0.59 -11.75
CA LYS A 122 -19.15 0.77 -12.07
C LYS A 122 -19.71 1.96 -11.28
N LYS A 123 -20.65 2.69 -11.89
CA LYS A 123 -21.27 3.88 -11.30
C LYS A 123 -21.89 3.60 -9.92
N GLU A 124 -22.56 2.47 -9.77
CA GLU A 124 -23.20 2.06 -8.50
C GLU A 124 -22.20 1.93 -7.34
N TRP A 125 -21.01 1.38 -7.62
CA TRP A 125 -19.95 1.20 -6.62
C TRP A 125 -19.33 2.54 -6.23
N ALA A 126 -19.12 3.42 -7.23
CA ALA A 126 -18.63 4.77 -7.00
C ALA A 126 -19.60 5.59 -6.13
N GLU A 127 -20.92 5.50 -6.37
CA GLU A 127 -21.94 6.19 -5.59
C GLU A 127 -22.02 5.70 -4.13
N SER A 128 -21.91 4.39 -3.92
CA SER A 128 -21.83 3.82 -2.56
C SER A 128 -20.61 4.35 -1.82
N SER A 129 -19.46 4.37 -2.49
CA SER A 129 -18.20 4.83 -1.91
C SER A 129 -18.20 6.33 -1.59
N LYS A 130 -18.88 7.16 -2.40
CA LYS A 130 -19.04 8.60 -2.12
C LYS A 130 -19.69 8.85 -0.76
N LYS A 131 -20.78 8.14 -0.45
CA LYS A 131 -21.48 8.26 0.84
C LYS A 131 -20.59 7.88 2.02
N LEU A 132 -19.79 6.83 1.85
CA LEU A 132 -18.85 6.39 2.89
C LEU A 132 -17.75 7.43 3.13
N ILE A 133 -17.19 8.03 2.07
CA ILE A 133 -16.18 9.08 2.19
C ILE A 133 -16.77 10.37 2.75
N GLU A 134 -17.98 10.76 2.37
CA GLU A 134 -18.68 11.91 2.97
C GLU A 134 -18.87 11.71 4.48
N THR A 135 -19.24 10.50 4.90
CA THR A 135 -19.35 10.15 6.32
C THR A 135 -18.00 10.27 7.02
N LEU A 136 -16.94 9.70 6.44
CA LEU A 136 -15.58 9.80 6.97
C LEU A 136 -15.12 11.27 7.05
N TRP A 137 -15.36 12.07 6.01
CA TRP A 137 -14.98 13.48 5.98
C TRP A 137 -15.67 14.30 7.08
N ASN A 138 -16.93 14.00 7.40
CA ASN A 138 -17.65 14.67 8.48
C ASN A 138 -16.98 14.49 9.86
N GLU A 139 -16.18 13.44 10.08
CA GLU A 139 -15.41 13.25 11.31
C GLU A 139 -14.22 14.21 11.42
N TYR A 140 -13.70 14.70 10.29
CA TYR A 140 -12.55 15.61 10.21
C TYR A 140 -12.95 17.08 10.02
N LYS A 141 -14.22 17.34 9.68
CA LYS A 141 -14.74 18.69 9.62
C LYS A 141 -14.47 19.39 10.96
N PRO A 142 -13.96 20.63 10.94
CA PRO A 142 -13.75 21.35 12.17
C PRO A 142 -15.10 21.44 12.88
N VAL A 143 -15.17 20.91 14.11
CA VAL A 143 -16.32 21.16 14.98
C VAL A 143 -16.46 22.67 15.00
N GLU A 144 -17.63 23.18 14.61
CA GLU A 144 -18.01 24.57 14.84
C GLU A 144 -18.06 24.81 16.36
N SER A 145 -16.89 24.82 17.00
CA SER A 145 -16.74 25.56 18.23
C SER A 145 -16.98 27.00 17.81
N PRO A 146 -17.92 27.71 18.43
CA PRO A 146 -17.96 29.16 18.32
C PRO A 146 -16.68 29.66 18.99
N LEU A 147 -15.57 29.59 18.27
CA LEU A 147 -14.40 30.36 18.59
C LEU A 147 -14.90 31.80 18.55
N PRO A 148 -14.70 32.56 19.65
CA PRO A 148 -14.97 33.99 19.59
C PRO A 148 -14.20 34.48 18.37
N LEU A 149 -14.92 35.17 17.47
CA LEU A 149 -14.31 35.96 16.40
C LEU A 149 -13.00 36.46 16.95
N CYS A 150 -11.88 36.05 16.36
CA CYS A 150 -10.59 36.50 16.84
C CYS A 150 -10.61 38.00 16.58
N GLU A 151 -11.09 38.77 17.56
CA GLU A 151 -10.97 40.21 17.64
C GLU A 151 -9.48 40.40 17.82
N VAL A 152 -8.76 40.36 16.70
CA VAL A 152 -7.39 40.83 16.65
C VAL A 152 -7.48 42.22 17.25
N PRO A 153 -6.82 42.51 18.40
CA PRO A 153 -6.85 43.84 18.97
C PRO A 153 -6.22 44.73 17.92
N SER A 154 -7.07 45.42 17.16
CA SER A 154 -6.63 46.32 16.09
C SER A 154 -6.24 47.61 16.77
N THR A 155 -5.12 47.57 17.51
CA THR A 155 -4.54 48.70 18.21
C THR A 155 -3.69 49.53 17.23
N THR A 156 -4.20 49.76 16.01
CA THR A 156 -3.60 50.72 15.09
C THR A 156 -4.60 51.79 14.74
N THR A 157 -4.19 53.04 14.88
CA THR A 157 -4.98 54.23 14.54
C THR A 157 -5.07 54.43 13.02
N ASN A 158 -4.38 53.60 12.22
CA ASN A 158 -4.30 53.73 10.77
C ASN A 158 -5.50 53.05 10.08
N GLU A 159 -6.40 53.85 9.50
CA GLU A 159 -7.61 53.40 8.82
C GLU A 159 -7.33 52.49 7.60
N PHE A 160 -6.25 52.73 6.85
CA PHE A 160 -5.88 51.90 5.70
C PHE A 160 -5.46 50.49 6.13
N LEU A 161 -4.69 50.37 7.22
CA LEU A 161 -4.30 49.06 7.75
C LEU A 161 -5.53 48.28 8.24
N ASN A 162 -6.49 48.95 8.88
CA ASN A 162 -7.75 48.33 9.31
C ASN A 162 -8.61 47.89 8.10
N TRP A 163 -8.72 48.73 7.07
CA TRP A 163 -9.42 48.38 5.83
C TRP A 163 -8.75 47.18 5.14
N ARG A 164 -7.42 47.20 4.97
CA ARG A 164 -6.66 46.11 4.36
C ARG A 164 -6.83 44.81 5.14
N ASN A 165 -6.70 44.86 6.47
CA ASN A 165 -6.81 43.67 7.33
C ASN A 165 -8.24 43.11 7.31
N LYS A 166 -9.28 43.96 7.18
CA LYS A 166 -10.67 43.52 6.99
C LYS A 166 -10.85 42.74 5.67
N HIS A 167 -10.14 43.12 4.61
CA HIS A 167 -10.14 42.39 3.32
C HIS A 167 -9.23 41.17 3.30
N LEU A 168 -8.34 41.01 4.28
CA LEU A 168 -7.48 39.84 4.46
C LEU A 168 -8.09 38.80 5.40
N GLN A 169 -9.28 39.04 5.97
CA GLN A 169 -9.95 38.08 6.84
C GLN A 169 -10.22 36.78 6.04
N PRO A 170 -9.82 35.61 6.58
CA PRO A 170 -10.12 34.33 5.96
C PRO A 170 -11.63 34.21 5.73
N SER A 171 -12.03 33.73 4.55
CA SER A 171 -13.43 33.37 4.30
C SER A 171 -13.89 32.34 5.33
N LEU A 172 -15.14 32.48 5.80
CA LEU A 172 -15.81 31.50 6.64
C LEU A 172 -15.56 30.09 6.08
N ALA A 173 -15.19 29.14 6.96
CA ALA A 173 -14.76 27.79 6.59
C ALA A 173 -15.73 27.16 5.58
N MET A 174 -15.36 27.22 4.30
CA MET A 174 -16.04 26.48 3.24
C MET A 174 -15.60 25.02 3.33
N ASP A 175 -16.47 24.11 2.90
CA ASP A 175 -16.12 22.71 2.80
C ASP A 175 -14.86 22.56 1.93
N GLU A 176 -13.77 22.06 2.51
CA GLU A 176 -12.46 21.89 1.86
C GLU A 176 -12.45 20.75 0.83
N TYR A 177 -13.31 19.75 1.04
CA TYR A 177 -13.27 18.49 0.30
C TYR A 177 -13.76 18.62 -1.14
N GLU A 178 -14.89 19.31 -1.36
CA GLU A 178 -15.42 19.50 -2.71
C GLU A 178 -14.46 20.32 -3.62
N PRO A 179 -13.91 21.46 -3.19
CA PRO A 179 -12.92 22.21 -3.97
C PRO A 179 -11.67 21.37 -4.31
N TYR A 180 -11.19 20.56 -3.36
CA TYR A 180 -10.06 19.67 -3.63
C TYR A 180 -10.39 18.60 -4.68
N CYS A 181 -11.55 17.96 -4.56
CA CYS A 181 -12.00 16.94 -5.52
C CYS A 181 -12.17 17.49 -6.94
N ASN A 182 -12.61 18.75 -7.05
CA ASN A 182 -12.85 19.44 -8.32
C ASN A 182 -11.61 20.15 -8.88
N SER A 183 -10.53 20.30 -8.11
CA SER A 183 -9.31 20.93 -8.60
C SER A 183 -8.55 20.02 -9.58
N GLU A 184 -7.63 20.59 -10.35
CA GLU A 184 -6.85 19.84 -11.33
C GLU A 184 -6.01 18.73 -10.69
N ARG A 185 -5.72 17.68 -11.47
CA ARG A 185 -4.82 16.59 -11.07
C ARG A 185 -3.40 17.12 -11.00
N VAL A 186 -2.72 16.86 -9.89
CA VAL A 186 -1.33 17.27 -9.67
C VAL A 186 -0.40 16.09 -9.91
N TYR A 187 0.77 16.35 -10.48
CA TYR A 187 1.81 15.35 -10.76
C TYR A 187 3.18 15.86 -10.32
N GLY A 188 4.19 14.98 -10.23
CA GLY A 188 5.58 15.37 -9.99
C GLY A 188 5.99 15.45 -8.50
N PHE A 189 5.24 14.81 -7.61
CA PHE A 189 5.62 14.63 -6.20
C PHE A 189 6.22 13.24 -5.97
N THR A 190 6.95 13.06 -4.86
CA THR A 190 7.58 11.79 -4.48
C THR A 190 6.57 10.77 -3.94
N SER A 191 5.62 11.22 -3.12
CA SER A 191 4.47 10.47 -2.64
C SER A 191 3.30 11.39 -2.35
N ALA A 192 2.06 10.89 -2.39
CA ALA A 192 0.89 11.71 -2.06
C ALA A 192 0.95 12.23 -0.62
N LEU A 193 1.48 11.41 0.31
CA LEU A 193 1.71 11.84 1.69
C LEU A 193 2.67 13.04 1.75
N ALA A 194 3.78 13.01 0.99
CA ALA A 194 4.73 14.12 0.96
C ALA A 194 4.08 15.42 0.44
N TRP A 195 3.20 15.32 -0.55
CA TRP A 195 2.44 16.46 -1.07
C TRP A 195 1.52 17.08 0.00
N TRP A 196 0.79 16.26 0.76
CA TRP A 196 -0.06 16.74 1.86
C TRP A 196 0.72 17.31 3.05
N LEU A 197 1.99 16.92 3.21
CA LEU A 197 2.90 17.45 4.23
C LEU A 197 3.49 18.82 3.86
N GLU A 198 3.34 19.29 2.62
CA GLU A 198 3.79 20.61 2.22
C GLU A 198 2.99 21.71 2.96
N GLU A 199 3.69 22.72 3.48
CA GLU A 199 3.10 23.80 4.26
C GLU A 199 2.02 24.58 3.48
N THR A 200 2.17 24.69 2.17
CA THR A 200 1.18 25.28 1.26
C THR A 200 -0.13 24.51 1.31
N GLN A 201 -0.10 23.19 1.20
CA GLN A 201 -1.31 22.36 1.20
C GLN A 201 -1.97 22.35 2.58
N GLN A 202 -1.20 22.29 3.66
CA GLN A 202 -1.74 22.36 5.02
C GLN A 202 -2.43 23.70 5.31
N LYS A 203 -1.94 24.81 4.72
CA LYS A 203 -2.59 26.12 4.84
C LYS A 203 -3.85 26.23 3.99
N THR A 204 -3.86 25.64 2.79
CA THR A 204 -5.03 25.64 1.90
C THR A 204 -6.12 24.69 2.41
N TYR A 205 -5.74 23.58 3.02
CA TYR A 205 -6.62 22.46 3.40
C TYR A 205 -6.32 21.99 4.84
N PRO A 206 -6.57 22.81 5.87
CA PRO A 206 -6.14 22.52 7.25
C PRO A 206 -6.83 21.32 7.91
N SER A 207 -8.07 21.00 7.54
CA SER A 207 -8.76 19.80 8.04
C SER A 207 -8.57 18.61 7.12
N LEU A 208 -8.63 18.82 5.81
CA LEU A 208 -8.49 17.75 4.83
C LEU A 208 -7.07 17.17 4.78
N SER A 209 -6.04 17.98 5.02
CA SER A 209 -4.66 17.48 5.13
C SER A 209 -4.48 16.51 6.32
N LYS A 210 -5.21 16.69 7.42
CA LYS A 210 -5.17 15.75 8.55
C LYS A 210 -5.74 14.40 8.16
N MET A 211 -6.92 14.40 7.53
CA MET A 211 -7.54 13.18 6.98
C MET A 211 -6.60 12.50 5.99
N ALA A 212 -5.97 13.26 5.09
CA ALA A 212 -5.04 12.74 4.11
C ALA A 212 -3.80 12.11 4.77
N VAL A 213 -3.22 12.76 5.77
CA VAL A 213 -2.07 12.21 6.51
C VAL A 213 -2.46 10.93 7.26
N ASP A 214 -3.60 10.91 7.94
CA ASP A 214 -4.05 9.73 8.68
C ASP A 214 -4.31 8.52 7.75
N ILE A 215 -4.88 8.74 6.57
CA ILE A 215 -5.15 7.66 5.61
C ILE A 215 -3.91 7.25 4.81
N LEU A 216 -3.15 8.22 4.29
CA LEU A 216 -2.00 7.97 3.42
C LEU A 216 -0.73 7.57 4.19
N SER A 217 -0.74 7.63 5.53
CA SER A 217 0.32 7.06 6.36
C SER A 217 0.14 5.57 6.67
N ILE A 218 -1.04 5.01 6.35
CA ILE A 218 -1.29 3.57 6.52
C ILE A 218 -0.44 2.80 5.50
N PRO A 219 0.46 1.91 5.95
CA PRO A 219 1.27 1.10 5.06
C PRO A 219 0.40 0.14 4.26
N ALA A 220 0.77 -0.14 3.00
CA ALA A 220 0.03 -1.05 2.14
C ALA A 220 0.01 -2.49 2.67
N MET A 221 1.09 -2.91 3.34
CA MET A 221 1.26 -4.26 3.88
C MET A 221 2.05 -4.25 5.21
N SER A 222 1.89 -5.32 6.00
CA SER A 222 2.62 -5.56 7.26
C SER A 222 4.10 -5.94 7.09
N ALA A 223 4.68 -5.72 5.90
CA ALA A 223 6.03 -6.18 5.57
C ALA A 223 7.12 -5.50 6.42
N GLU A 224 6.93 -4.23 6.80
CA GLU A 224 7.85 -3.53 7.69
C GLU A 224 7.89 -4.14 9.11
N PRO A 225 6.75 -4.31 9.80
CA PRO A 225 6.71 -5.09 11.04
C PRO A 225 7.31 -6.50 10.90
N GLU A 226 7.02 -7.22 9.82
CA GLU A 226 7.56 -8.57 9.59
C GLU A 226 9.08 -8.58 9.44
N ARG A 227 9.65 -7.58 8.76
CA ARG A 227 11.11 -7.38 8.69
C ARG A 227 11.70 -7.09 10.07
N LEU A 228 11.04 -6.23 10.86
CA LEU A 228 11.44 -5.93 12.24
C LEU A 228 11.44 -7.20 13.10
N PHE A 229 10.38 -8.01 13.04
CA PHE A 229 10.30 -9.26 13.80
C PHE A 229 11.33 -10.30 13.34
N SER A 230 11.62 -10.34 12.04
CA SER A 230 12.67 -11.20 11.49
C SER A 230 14.05 -10.78 11.97
N GLY A 231 14.33 -9.48 12.05
CA GLY A 231 15.55 -8.92 12.65
C GLY A 231 15.64 -9.17 14.15
N ALA A 232 14.54 -8.99 14.89
CA ALA A 232 14.46 -9.28 16.32
C ALA A 232 14.81 -10.73 16.65
N LYS A 233 14.44 -11.68 15.77
CA LYS A 233 14.85 -13.09 15.90
C LYS A 233 16.37 -13.27 15.83
N ILE A 234 17.08 -12.43 15.06
CA ILE A 234 18.55 -12.44 15.01
C ILE A 234 19.12 -11.84 16.31
N THR A 235 18.48 -10.82 16.88
CA THR A 235 18.86 -10.25 18.19
C THR A 235 18.71 -11.28 19.32
N ILE A 236 17.61 -12.03 19.31
CA ILE A 236 17.27 -13.05 20.30
C ILE A 236 17.78 -14.41 19.82
N THR A 237 19.08 -14.63 19.93
CA THR A 237 19.66 -15.96 19.67
C THR A 237 19.47 -16.89 20.88
N ASP A 238 19.58 -18.21 20.66
CA ASP A 238 19.52 -19.22 21.74
C ASP A 238 20.52 -18.97 22.88
N ARG A 239 21.62 -18.24 22.60
CA ARG A 239 22.65 -17.87 23.58
C ARG A 239 22.41 -16.49 24.23
N ARG A 240 21.50 -15.68 23.68
CA ARG A 240 21.13 -14.32 24.14
C ARG A 240 19.63 -14.23 24.45
N ASN A 241 19.07 -15.25 25.08
CA ASN A 241 17.63 -15.38 25.39
C ASN A 241 17.22 -14.86 26.78
N ARG A 242 18.14 -14.26 27.55
CA ARG A 242 17.87 -13.67 28.88
C ARG A 242 17.51 -12.18 28.85
N LEU A 243 17.21 -11.62 27.68
CA LEU A 243 16.75 -10.23 27.55
C LEU A 243 15.27 -10.16 27.95
N GLY A 244 14.91 -9.17 28.75
CA GLY A 244 13.50 -8.84 29.03
C GLY A 244 12.80 -8.29 27.79
N SER A 245 11.48 -8.41 27.74
CA SER A 245 10.66 -7.91 26.63
C SER A 245 10.80 -6.40 26.44
N ASP A 246 10.94 -5.67 27.55
CA ASP A 246 11.21 -4.22 27.60
C ASP A 246 12.53 -3.84 26.92
N ILE A 247 13.59 -4.61 27.15
CA ILE A 247 14.90 -4.37 26.53
C ILE A 247 14.87 -4.71 25.04
N ILE A 248 14.17 -5.78 24.66
CA ILE A 248 14.00 -6.17 23.26
C ILE A 248 13.25 -5.07 22.50
N GLU A 249 12.13 -4.58 23.05
CA GLU A 249 11.35 -3.49 22.48
C GLU A 249 12.21 -2.23 22.31
N ALA A 250 12.92 -1.80 23.36
CA ALA A 250 13.79 -0.64 23.30
C ALA A 250 14.91 -0.79 22.25
N LEU A 251 15.52 -1.98 22.13
CA LEU A 251 16.56 -2.26 21.14
C LEU A 251 16.03 -2.18 19.71
N GLU A 252 14.88 -2.79 19.42
CA GLU A 252 14.31 -2.78 18.07
C GLU A 252 13.79 -1.39 17.69
N CYS A 253 13.22 -0.62 18.63
CA CYS A 253 12.89 0.80 18.44
C CYS A 253 14.13 1.64 18.13
N LEU A 254 15.22 1.48 18.89
CA LEU A 254 16.48 2.18 18.64
C LEU A 254 17.04 1.84 17.26
N LYS A 255 17.07 0.55 16.88
CA LYS A 255 17.52 0.14 15.54
C LYS A 255 16.71 0.83 14.44
N SER A 256 15.39 0.83 14.57
CA SER A 256 14.48 1.48 13.62
C SER A 256 14.78 2.99 13.50
N TRP A 257 14.86 3.70 14.62
CA TRP A 257 15.12 5.15 14.63
C TRP A 257 16.51 5.54 14.11
N TYR A 258 17.53 4.73 14.38
CA TYR A 258 18.88 4.95 13.86
C TYR A 258 19.08 4.39 12.45
N GLY A 259 18.08 3.77 11.84
CA GLY A 259 18.18 3.15 10.51
C GLY A 259 19.18 1.99 10.46
N ILE A 260 19.45 1.34 11.60
CA ILE A 260 20.38 0.22 11.70
C ILE A 260 19.69 -1.00 11.09
N ARG A 261 20.06 -1.33 9.85
CA ARG A 261 19.67 -2.58 9.21
C ARG A 261 20.60 -3.67 9.74
N ASP A 262 20.05 -4.68 10.39
CA ASP A 262 20.81 -5.89 10.73
C ASP A 262 21.45 -6.41 9.43
N PHE A 263 22.75 -6.71 9.48
CA PHE A 263 23.49 -7.26 8.36
C PHE A 263 22.70 -8.42 7.76
N GLN A 264 22.20 -8.25 6.53
CA GLN A 264 21.66 -9.35 5.75
C GLN A 264 22.80 -10.36 5.61
N GLY A 265 22.68 -11.50 6.29
CA GLY A 265 23.60 -12.60 6.13
C GLY A 265 23.38 -13.22 4.77
N ASP A 266 24.04 -12.68 3.75
CA ASP A 266 24.30 -13.33 2.46
C ASP A 266 25.56 -12.69 1.83
N GLU A 267 26.75 -13.18 2.20
CA GLU A 267 27.96 -13.28 1.36
C GLU A 267 29.15 -13.84 2.19
N ILE A 268 29.09 -15.11 2.62
CA ILE A 268 30.32 -15.91 2.86
C ILE A 268 30.01 -17.36 2.48
N CYS A 269 30.05 -17.65 1.17
CA CYS A 269 30.34 -18.98 0.62
C CYS A 269 30.81 -18.83 -0.83
N ALA A 270 31.79 -17.96 -1.04
CA ALA A 270 32.71 -18.02 -2.17
C ALA A 270 34.09 -17.68 -1.61
N GLU A 271 35.07 -18.53 -1.92
CA GLU A 271 36.45 -18.55 -1.42
C GLU A 271 36.69 -19.26 -0.08
N ALA A 272 36.78 -20.59 -0.16
CA ALA A 272 37.90 -21.32 0.45
C ALA A 272 38.06 -22.72 -0.19
N VAL A 273 39.17 -22.88 -0.90
CA VAL A 273 39.84 -24.10 -1.45
C VAL A 273 39.32 -24.65 -2.77
#